data_AF-A0A6J1BTZ5-F1
#
_entry.id   AF-A0A6J1BTZ5-F1
#
_cell.length_a   1.000
_cell.length_b   1.000
_cell.length_c   1.000
_cell.angle_alpha   90.00
_cell.angle_beta   90.00
_cell.angle_gamma   90.00
#
_symmetry.space_group_name_H-M   'P 1'
#
loop_
_entity.id
_entity.type
_entity.pdbx_description
1 polymer ?
#
loop_
_entity_poly.entity_id
_entity_poly.type
_entity_poly.pdbx_seq_one_letter_code
_entity_poly.pdbx_strand_id
1 'polypeptide(L)'
;MIREGEIGAKSREGQTLQNAAKIDAETKIISTQRQGEGKKEEIKVRTEVKVFENEREAEVEEANAELAKKKAAWAKATRMAEVEAAKAVSLREAELQKEVEKMNALTTTEKLKAQFLSKASVEYETKVQEANWDLYDKQKKAEAVLFQKQKEAEAQKAMADAAFYSRQQAADGELYAKKKEAEGLVALAQAQALYLRSLLNALGGNYTALRDYLMINGGLFQEIAKINSEGVKGLQPKISVWTNGSGGHDLEGGGAAMKEVAGVYKMLPPLFQTVHEQTGMLPPPWMGAMADSKRN
;
A
#
# COMPACT_ATOMS: atom_id res chain seq x y z
N MET A 1 21.42 205.17 10.02
CA MET A 1 22.01 204.62 8.78
C MET A 1 23.17 203.74 9.23
N ILE A 2 23.27 202.41 9.09
CA ILE A 2 22.81 201.36 8.14
C ILE A 2 22.88 200.02 8.95
N ARG A 3 21.86 199.15 9.13
CA ARG A 3 21.14 198.17 8.27
C ARG A 3 21.93 196.92 7.80
N GLU A 4 21.38 195.74 8.14
CA GLU A 4 21.15 194.57 7.23
C GLU A 4 22.22 193.49 6.95
N GLY A 5 23.15 193.19 7.86
CA GLY A 5 24.14 192.11 7.64
C GLY A 5 23.85 190.72 8.24
N GLU A 6 23.39 190.64 9.49
CA GLU A 6 23.57 189.39 10.28
C GLU A 6 22.35 188.47 10.35
N ILE A 7 21.19 188.89 9.85
CA ILE A 7 19.95 188.08 9.89
C ILE A 7 19.92 187.03 8.77
N GLY A 8 20.72 187.21 7.72
CA GLY A 8 20.82 186.26 6.59
C GLY A 8 21.66 185.00 6.86
N ALA A 9 22.61 185.05 7.81
CA ALA A 9 23.51 183.93 8.09
C ALA A 9 22.83 182.84 8.95
N LYS A 10 22.07 183.25 9.98
CA LYS A 10 21.37 182.31 10.89
C LYS A 10 20.20 181.55 10.24
N SER A 11 19.60 182.09 9.17
CA SER A 11 18.53 181.41 8.43
C SER A 11 19.05 180.28 7.52
N ARG A 12 20.29 180.39 7.01
CA ARG A 12 20.91 179.32 6.19
C ARG A 12 21.38 178.13 7.04
N GLU A 13 21.89 178.36 8.24
CA GLU A 13 22.29 177.28 9.16
C GLU A 13 21.10 176.45 9.66
N GLY A 14 19.93 177.08 9.87
CA GLY A 14 18.71 176.38 10.25
C GLY A 14 18.15 175.45 9.15
N GLN A 15 18.27 175.84 7.88
CA GLN A 15 17.83 175.01 6.75
C GLN A 15 18.80 173.85 6.46
N THR A 16 20.11 174.01 6.68
CA THR A 16 21.07 172.91 6.55
C THR A 16 20.92 171.85 7.64
N LEU A 17 20.59 172.27 8.88
CA LEU A 17 20.33 171.34 9.98
C LEU A 17 19.02 170.55 9.80
N GLN A 18 17.97 171.17 9.24
CA GLN A 18 16.71 170.45 8.95
C GLN A 18 16.85 169.44 7.80
N ASN A 19 17.65 169.74 6.76
CA ASN A 19 17.88 168.79 5.67
C ASN A 19 18.76 167.61 6.11
N ALA A 20 19.77 167.83 6.95
CA ALA A 20 20.59 166.74 7.49
C ALA A 20 19.76 165.77 8.36
N ALA A 21 18.86 166.30 9.20
CA ALA A 21 17.99 165.47 10.05
C ALA A 21 16.95 164.67 9.25
N LYS A 22 16.41 165.22 8.16
CA LYS A 22 15.49 164.49 7.27
C LYS A 22 16.17 163.36 6.52
N ILE A 23 17.36 163.60 5.96
CA ILE A 23 18.12 162.56 5.24
C ILE A 23 18.54 161.43 6.20
N ASP A 24 18.96 161.76 7.43
CA ASP A 24 19.38 160.74 8.40
C ASP A 24 18.19 159.89 8.89
N ALA A 25 17.01 160.50 9.07
CA ALA A 25 15.78 159.77 9.39
C ALA A 25 15.32 158.87 8.22
N GLU A 26 15.34 159.36 6.99
CA GLU A 26 14.99 158.58 5.78
C GLU A 26 15.97 157.43 5.56
N THR A 27 17.27 157.64 5.78
CA THR A 27 18.29 156.59 5.65
C THR A 27 18.12 155.51 6.71
N LYS A 28 17.76 155.89 7.93
CA LYS A 28 17.51 154.94 9.03
C LYS A 28 16.26 154.10 8.77
N ILE A 29 15.19 154.69 8.24
CA ILE A 29 13.95 153.97 7.86
C ILE A 29 14.22 153.01 6.70
N ILE A 30 14.97 153.42 5.67
CA ILE A 30 15.30 152.54 4.54
C ILE A 30 16.20 151.38 5.00
N SER A 31 17.13 151.62 5.94
CA SER A 31 18.01 150.57 6.47
C SER A 31 17.27 149.51 7.30
N THR A 32 16.30 149.93 8.13
CA THR A 32 15.49 149.01 8.93
C THR A 32 14.46 148.27 8.09
N GLN A 33 13.90 148.92 7.05
CA GLN A 33 13.00 148.27 6.10
C GLN A 33 13.73 147.21 5.27
N ARG A 34 14.94 147.49 4.74
CA ARG A 34 15.78 146.48 4.06
C ARG A 34 16.21 145.34 4.99
N GLN A 35 16.48 145.59 6.27
CA GLN A 35 16.76 144.53 7.23
C GLN A 35 15.52 143.68 7.55
N GLY A 36 14.34 144.29 7.63
CA GLY A 36 13.07 143.59 7.82
C GLY A 36 12.72 142.71 6.63
N GLU A 37 12.88 143.22 5.41
CA GLU A 37 12.71 142.49 4.16
C GLU A 37 13.74 141.36 4.05
N GLY A 38 15.03 141.61 4.31
CA GLY A 38 16.07 140.60 4.30
C GLY A 38 15.83 139.46 5.31
N LYS A 39 15.40 139.78 6.53
CA LYS A 39 15.03 138.75 7.53
C LYS A 39 13.77 137.97 7.12
N LYS A 40 12.81 138.61 6.46
CA LYS A 40 11.61 137.94 5.96
C LYS A 40 11.94 137.00 4.81
N GLU A 41 12.81 137.41 3.89
CA GLU A 41 13.35 136.59 2.81
C GLU A 41 14.15 135.40 3.38
N GLU A 42 15.02 135.64 4.37
CA GLU A 42 15.85 134.61 4.99
C GLU A 42 15.01 133.58 5.76
N ILE A 43 13.98 134.02 6.50
CA ILE A 43 13.01 133.12 7.13
C ILE A 43 12.25 132.33 6.07
N LYS A 44 11.80 132.99 4.99
CA LYS A 44 11.05 132.35 3.91
C LYS A 44 11.90 131.27 3.21
N VAL A 45 13.13 131.60 2.83
CA VAL A 45 14.09 130.65 2.24
C VAL A 45 14.39 129.53 3.22
N ARG A 46 14.61 129.82 4.51
CA ARG A 46 14.86 128.78 5.52
C ARG A 46 13.66 127.88 5.75
N THR A 47 12.44 128.41 5.69
CA THR A 47 11.22 127.60 5.76
C THR A 47 11.02 126.76 4.50
N GLU A 48 11.29 127.32 3.32
CA GLU A 48 11.23 126.59 2.04
C GLU A 48 12.28 125.46 1.99
N VAL A 49 13.51 125.72 2.46
CA VAL A 49 14.56 124.71 2.61
C VAL A 49 14.13 123.62 3.60
N LYS A 50 13.58 123.97 4.76
CA LYS A 50 13.09 122.97 5.73
C LYS A 50 11.92 122.14 5.20
N VAL A 51 10.99 122.75 4.46
CA VAL A 51 9.88 122.03 3.83
C VAL A 51 10.43 121.05 2.80
N PHE A 52 11.38 121.49 1.97
CA PHE A 52 12.04 120.63 0.98
C PHE A 52 12.84 119.49 1.64
N GLU A 53 13.58 119.76 2.72
CA GLU A 53 14.29 118.74 3.50
C GLU A 53 13.32 117.70 4.06
N ASN A 54 12.21 118.13 4.67
CA ASN A 54 11.19 117.23 5.19
C ASN A 54 10.50 116.42 4.08
N GLU A 55 10.21 117.03 2.93
CA GLU A 55 9.64 116.35 1.77
C GLU A 55 10.61 115.31 1.22
N ARG A 56 11.90 115.64 1.11
CA ARG A 56 12.96 114.70 0.68
C ARG A 56 13.13 113.56 1.67
N GLU A 57 13.08 113.85 2.98
CA GLU A 57 13.18 112.84 4.03
C GLU A 57 11.94 111.92 4.01
N ALA A 58 10.74 112.46 3.81
CA ALA A 58 9.52 111.68 3.62
C ALA A 58 9.57 110.81 2.36
N GLU A 59 10.04 111.34 1.23
CA GLU A 59 10.26 110.56 -0.01
C GLU A 59 11.27 109.43 0.21
N VAL A 60 12.36 109.68 0.94
CA VAL A 60 13.37 108.67 1.27
C VAL A 60 12.81 107.59 2.21
N GLU A 61 12.05 107.97 3.23
CA GLU A 61 11.39 107.03 4.13
C GLU A 61 10.31 106.21 3.42
N GLU A 62 9.53 106.83 2.53
CA GLU A 62 8.55 106.12 1.70
C GLU A 62 9.24 105.12 0.76
N ALA A 63 10.32 105.54 0.08
CA ALA A 63 11.13 104.65 -0.74
C ALA A 63 11.77 103.50 0.07
N ASN A 64 12.24 103.78 1.29
CA ASN A 64 12.78 102.77 2.20
C ASN A 64 11.70 101.79 2.68
N ALA A 65 10.50 102.27 2.99
CA ALA A 65 9.36 101.44 3.36
C ALA A 65 8.90 100.56 2.19
N GLU A 66 8.85 101.10 0.97
CA GLU A 66 8.58 100.31 -0.24
C GLU A 66 9.66 99.26 -0.51
N LEU A 67 10.93 99.63 -0.37
CA LEU A 67 12.05 98.72 -0.52
C LEU A 67 12.00 97.61 0.54
N ALA A 68 11.65 97.93 1.79
CA ALA A 68 11.45 96.96 2.86
C ALA A 68 10.26 96.02 2.56
N LYS A 69 9.13 96.55 2.05
CA LYS A 69 7.98 95.75 1.61
C LYS A 69 8.37 94.80 0.47
N LYS A 70 9.11 95.28 -0.54
CA LYS A 70 9.60 94.46 -1.66
C LYS A 70 10.58 93.38 -1.18
N LYS A 71 11.52 93.73 -0.30
CA LYS A 71 12.44 92.76 0.32
C LYS A 71 11.70 91.69 1.12
N ALA A 72 10.69 92.06 1.91
CA ALA A 72 9.88 91.10 2.67
C ALA A 72 9.04 90.19 1.75
N ALA A 73 8.47 90.74 0.68
CA ALA A 73 7.74 89.97 -0.33
C ALA A 73 8.65 88.96 -1.05
N TRP A 74 9.85 89.37 -1.45
CA TRP A 74 10.84 88.46 -2.05
C TRP A 74 11.31 87.40 -1.07
N ALA A 75 11.62 87.77 0.18
CA ALA A 75 12.01 86.80 1.21
C ALA A 75 10.89 85.76 1.49
N LYS A 76 9.63 86.21 1.49
CA LYS A 76 8.48 85.30 1.59
C LYS A 76 8.38 84.40 0.36
N ALA A 77 8.53 84.94 -0.85
CA ALA A 77 8.49 84.16 -2.08
C ALA A 77 9.59 83.10 -2.13
N THR A 78 10.84 83.45 -1.75
CA THR A 78 11.95 82.50 -1.66
C THR A 78 11.68 81.39 -0.65
N ARG A 79 11.23 81.73 0.57
CA ARG A 79 10.89 80.72 1.59
C ARG A 79 9.73 79.82 1.17
N MET A 80 8.72 80.38 0.50
CA MET A 80 7.61 79.58 -0.03
C MET A 80 8.10 78.62 -1.12
N ALA A 81 8.94 79.09 -2.05
CA ALA A 81 9.54 78.25 -3.09
C ALA A 81 10.43 77.14 -2.50
N GLU A 82 11.23 77.44 -1.46
CA GLU A 82 12.04 76.45 -0.76
C GLU A 82 11.19 75.39 -0.05
N VAL A 83 10.13 75.80 0.64
CA VAL A 83 9.20 74.88 1.32
C VAL A 83 8.41 74.04 0.32
N GLU A 84 7.95 74.64 -0.78
CA GLU A 84 7.27 73.92 -1.86
C GLU A 84 8.20 72.91 -2.53
N ALA A 85 9.45 73.28 -2.81
CA ALA A 85 10.45 72.35 -3.33
C ALA A 85 10.75 71.21 -2.34
N ALA A 86 10.96 71.52 -1.05
CA ALA A 86 11.20 70.51 -0.02
C ALA A 86 9.99 69.57 0.15
N LYS A 87 8.77 70.11 0.13
CA LYS A 87 7.53 69.31 0.18
C LYS A 87 7.38 68.44 -1.06
N ALA A 88 7.65 68.97 -2.25
CA ALA A 88 7.60 68.20 -3.50
C ALA A 88 8.60 67.03 -3.49
N VAL A 89 9.81 67.24 -2.96
CA VAL A 89 10.79 66.15 -2.75
C VAL A 89 10.24 65.12 -1.77
N SER A 90 9.71 65.54 -0.61
CA SER A 90 9.17 64.63 0.41
C SER A 90 7.97 63.81 -0.08
N LEU A 91 7.10 64.40 -0.92
CA LEU A 91 5.96 63.71 -1.51
C LEU A 91 6.44 62.64 -2.50
N ARG A 92 7.41 62.98 -3.37
CA ARG A 92 8.00 61.99 -4.28
C ARG A 92 8.70 60.86 -3.54
N GLU A 93 9.41 61.18 -2.45
CA GLU A 93 10.08 60.16 -1.64
C GLU A 93 9.05 59.22 -0.98
N ALA A 94 7.96 59.76 -0.44
CA ALA A 94 6.86 58.96 0.12
C ALA A 94 6.14 58.10 -0.94
N GLU A 95 5.91 58.64 -2.15
CA GLU A 95 5.36 57.89 -3.28
C GLU A 95 6.30 56.74 -3.69
N LEU A 96 7.59 57.02 -3.83
CA LEU A 96 8.60 56.03 -4.19
C LEU A 96 8.71 54.95 -3.10
N GLN A 97 8.69 55.32 -1.82
CA GLN A 97 8.69 54.39 -0.71
C GLN A 97 7.49 53.44 -0.78
N LYS A 98 6.29 53.98 -1.03
CA LYS A 98 5.06 53.19 -1.18
C LYS A 98 5.13 52.25 -2.39
N GLU A 99 5.72 52.69 -3.50
CA GLU A 99 5.96 51.82 -4.66
C GLU A 99 6.93 50.70 -4.34
N VAL A 100 8.06 50.99 -3.67
CA VAL A 100 9.03 49.98 -3.24
C VAL A 100 8.39 48.96 -2.31
N GLU A 101 7.60 49.39 -1.33
CA GLU A 101 6.87 48.46 -0.44
C GLU A 101 5.87 47.60 -1.20
N LYS A 102 5.14 48.18 -2.16
CA LYS A 102 4.22 47.43 -3.02
C LYS A 102 4.97 46.41 -3.88
N MET A 103 6.11 46.78 -4.45
CA MET A 103 6.96 45.88 -5.24
C MET A 103 7.57 44.77 -4.37
N ASN A 104 8.01 45.08 -3.15
CA ASN A 104 8.50 44.10 -2.18
C ASN A 104 7.38 43.13 -1.75
N ALA A 105 6.16 43.62 -1.55
CA ALA A 105 5.00 42.77 -1.27
C ALA A 105 4.68 41.85 -2.46
N LEU A 106 4.68 42.37 -3.69
CA LEU A 106 4.43 41.55 -4.88
C LEU A 106 5.50 40.48 -5.06
N THR A 107 6.78 40.85 -5.00
CA THR A 107 7.91 39.91 -5.15
C THR A 107 7.90 38.81 -4.08
N THR A 108 7.55 39.14 -2.83
CA THR A 108 7.42 38.12 -1.77
C THR A 108 6.23 37.19 -2.03
N THR A 109 5.08 37.71 -2.47
CA THR A 109 3.94 36.85 -2.81
C THR A 109 4.21 35.96 -4.02
N GLU A 110 4.92 36.45 -5.03
CA GLU A 110 5.33 35.66 -6.19
C GLU A 110 6.34 34.59 -5.80
N LYS A 111 7.33 34.93 -4.97
CA LYS A 111 8.29 33.97 -4.43
C LYS A 111 7.60 32.87 -3.63
N LEU A 112 6.65 33.21 -2.76
CA LEU A 112 5.88 32.24 -2.00
C LEU A 112 5.01 31.37 -2.92
N LYS A 113 4.29 31.97 -3.87
CA LYS A 113 3.51 31.22 -4.87
C LYS A 113 4.39 30.25 -5.64
N ALA A 114 5.56 30.68 -6.12
CA ALA A 114 6.50 29.82 -6.83
C ALA A 114 7.00 28.67 -5.95
N GLN A 115 7.33 28.93 -4.68
CA GLN A 115 7.75 27.89 -3.74
C GLN A 115 6.63 26.89 -3.45
N PHE A 116 5.41 27.35 -3.19
CA PHE A 116 4.27 26.48 -2.92
C PHE A 116 3.86 25.68 -4.16
N LEU A 117 3.84 26.31 -5.35
CA LEU A 117 3.54 25.63 -6.60
C LEU A 117 4.61 24.58 -6.92
N SER A 118 5.89 24.94 -6.81
CA SER A 118 6.98 23.98 -7.02
C SER A 118 6.90 22.80 -6.05
N LYS A 119 6.68 23.06 -4.75
CA LYS A 119 6.52 22.01 -3.75
C LYS A 119 5.30 21.13 -4.03
N ALA A 120 4.16 21.72 -4.36
CA ALA A 120 2.94 21.00 -4.69
C ALA A 120 3.10 20.15 -5.97
N SER A 121 3.78 20.67 -7.00
CA SER A 121 4.09 19.92 -8.23
C SER A 121 4.98 18.72 -7.93
N VAL A 122 6.05 18.89 -7.15
CA VAL A 122 6.95 17.79 -6.77
C VAL A 122 6.22 16.75 -5.91
N GLU A 123 5.43 17.17 -4.93
CA GLU A 123 4.64 16.24 -4.11
C GLU A 123 3.60 15.49 -4.94
N TYR A 124 2.96 16.16 -5.90
CA TYR A 124 2.03 15.55 -6.82
C TYR A 124 2.72 14.51 -7.71
N GLU A 125 3.84 14.87 -8.34
CA GLU A 125 4.63 13.95 -9.16
C GLU A 125 5.12 12.75 -8.35
N THR A 126 5.61 12.98 -7.13
CA THR A 126 6.07 11.91 -6.24
C THR A 126 4.93 10.93 -5.94
N LYS A 127 3.74 11.43 -5.56
CA LYS A 127 2.56 10.59 -5.30
C LYS A 127 2.09 9.83 -6.53
N VAL A 128 2.15 10.44 -7.71
CA VAL A 128 1.80 9.78 -8.99
C VAL A 128 2.80 8.66 -9.29
N GLN A 129 4.11 8.90 -9.10
CA GLN A 129 5.13 7.89 -9.29
C GLN A 129 5.00 6.73 -8.29
N GLU A 130 4.76 7.02 -7.01
CA GLU A 130 4.49 6.02 -5.97
C GLU A 130 3.26 5.17 -6.30
N ALA A 131 2.13 5.81 -6.68
CA ALA A 131 0.91 5.09 -7.05
C ALA A 131 1.11 4.22 -8.31
N ASN A 132 1.85 4.71 -9.30
CA ASN A 132 2.19 3.95 -10.50
C ASN A 132 3.12 2.78 -10.18
N TRP A 133 4.10 2.97 -9.28
CA TRP A 133 4.99 1.92 -8.82
C TRP A 133 4.23 0.83 -8.07
N ASP A 134 3.34 1.20 -7.15
CA ASP A 134 2.48 0.27 -6.41
C ASP A 134 1.58 -0.53 -7.35
N LEU A 135 1.01 0.13 -8.36
CA LEU A 135 0.20 -0.52 -9.38
C LEU A 135 1.03 -1.51 -10.19
N TYR A 136 2.23 -1.11 -10.61
CA TYR A 136 3.15 -1.96 -11.36
C TYR A 136 3.60 -3.18 -10.54
N ASP A 137 3.98 -2.99 -9.28
CA ASP A 137 4.38 -4.07 -8.37
C ASP A 137 3.22 -5.07 -8.15
N LYS A 138 2.00 -4.57 -7.90
CA LYS A 138 0.80 -5.42 -7.79
C LYS A 138 0.51 -6.19 -9.08
N GLN A 139 0.62 -5.54 -10.24
CA GLN A 139 0.44 -6.20 -11.53
C GLN A 139 1.47 -7.29 -11.75
N LYS A 140 2.75 -7.03 -11.47
CA LYS A 140 3.82 -8.02 -11.63
C LYS A 140 3.68 -9.19 -10.66
N LYS A 141 3.28 -8.94 -9.42
CA LYS A 141 2.97 -10.01 -8.44
C LYS A 141 1.78 -10.85 -8.91
N ALA A 142 0.71 -10.23 -9.39
CA ALA A 142 -0.46 -10.94 -9.92
C ALA A 142 -0.10 -11.77 -11.16
N GLU A 143 0.67 -11.21 -12.08
CA GLU A 143 1.16 -11.89 -13.29
C GLU A 143 2.07 -13.07 -12.92
N ALA A 144 2.97 -12.91 -11.95
CA ALA A 144 3.83 -13.98 -11.46
C ALA A 144 3.01 -15.14 -10.85
N VAL A 145 1.99 -14.84 -10.05
CA VAL A 145 1.09 -15.85 -9.47
C VAL A 145 0.28 -16.56 -10.56
N LEU A 146 -0.23 -15.82 -11.54
CA LEU A 146 -0.95 -16.42 -12.69
C LEU A 146 -0.03 -17.33 -13.50
N PHE A 147 1.20 -16.88 -13.78
CA PHE A 147 2.19 -17.65 -14.50
C PHE A 147 2.57 -18.94 -13.76
N GLN A 148 2.82 -18.86 -12.44
CA GLN A 148 3.06 -20.02 -11.60
C GLN A 148 1.89 -21.01 -11.65
N LYS A 149 0.66 -20.53 -11.41
CA LYS A 149 -0.54 -21.39 -11.47
C LYS A 149 -0.75 -22.01 -12.85
N GLN A 150 -0.49 -21.27 -13.92
CA GLN A 150 -0.62 -21.78 -15.28
C GLN A 150 0.42 -22.87 -15.54
N LYS A 151 1.67 -22.68 -15.10
CA LYS A 151 2.73 -23.69 -15.23
C LYS A 151 2.48 -24.92 -14.38
N GLU A 152 1.97 -24.75 -13.16
CA GLU A 152 1.55 -25.87 -12.30
C GLU A 152 0.40 -26.66 -12.93
N ALA A 153 -0.62 -25.98 -13.48
CA ALA A 153 -1.72 -26.65 -14.16
C ALA A 153 -1.28 -27.36 -15.44
N GLU A 154 -0.37 -26.76 -16.21
CA GLU A 154 0.24 -27.39 -17.40
C GLU A 154 1.06 -28.62 -17.01
N ALA A 155 1.85 -28.55 -15.94
CA ALA A 155 2.60 -29.68 -15.41
C ALA A 155 1.66 -30.79 -14.91
N GLN A 156 0.59 -30.46 -14.20
CA GLN A 156 -0.41 -31.44 -13.75
C GLN A 156 -1.12 -32.12 -14.93
N LYS A 157 -1.46 -31.37 -15.98
CA LYS A 157 -2.02 -31.95 -17.22
C LYS A 157 -1.03 -32.90 -17.88
N ALA A 158 0.22 -32.47 -18.07
CA ALA A 158 1.26 -33.31 -18.66
C ALA A 158 1.50 -34.59 -17.83
N MET A 159 1.49 -34.50 -16.50
CA MET A 159 1.59 -35.66 -15.60
C MET A 159 0.37 -36.59 -15.72
N ALA A 160 -0.84 -36.04 -15.79
CA ALA A 160 -2.06 -36.82 -15.96
C ALA A 160 -2.11 -37.51 -17.33
N ASP A 161 -1.73 -36.82 -18.40
CA ASP A 161 -1.65 -37.35 -19.76
C ASP A 161 -0.59 -38.46 -19.84
N ALA A 162 0.59 -38.27 -19.22
CA ALA A 162 1.62 -39.30 -19.14
C ALA A 162 1.14 -40.53 -18.35
N ALA A 163 0.46 -40.33 -17.21
CA ALA A 163 -0.10 -41.41 -16.43
C ALA A 163 -1.20 -42.15 -17.19
N PHE A 164 -2.07 -41.43 -17.90
CA PHE A 164 -3.10 -42.02 -18.76
C PHE A 164 -2.46 -42.88 -19.86
N TYR A 165 -1.45 -42.33 -20.56
CA TYR A 165 -0.74 -43.05 -21.62
C TYR A 165 -0.05 -44.32 -21.10
N SER A 166 0.60 -44.26 -19.93
CA SER A 166 1.22 -45.44 -19.32
C SER A 166 0.20 -46.54 -18.96
N ARG A 167 -0.97 -46.15 -18.43
CA ARG A 167 -2.04 -47.10 -18.09
C ARG A 167 -2.68 -47.69 -19.34
N GLN A 168 -2.86 -46.89 -20.38
CA GLN A 168 -3.35 -47.36 -21.67
C GLN A 168 -2.41 -48.39 -22.25
N GLN A 169 -1.10 -48.13 -22.32
CA GLN A 169 -0.12 -49.10 -22.81
C GLN A 169 -0.09 -50.39 -21.98
N ALA A 170 -0.17 -50.28 -20.65
CA ALA A 170 -0.22 -51.45 -19.77
C ALA A 170 -1.47 -52.29 -20.04
N ALA A 171 -2.64 -51.66 -20.12
CA ALA A 171 -3.91 -52.33 -20.40
C ALA A 171 -3.93 -52.97 -21.81
N ASP A 172 -3.41 -52.27 -22.82
CA ASP A 172 -3.30 -52.79 -24.18
C ASP A 172 -2.33 -53.98 -24.24
N GLY A 173 -1.22 -53.91 -23.48
CA GLY A 173 -0.27 -55.00 -23.33
C GLY A 173 -0.89 -56.23 -22.66
N GLU A 174 -1.66 -56.05 -21.58
CA GLU A 174 -2.39 -57.12 -20.90
C GLU A 174 -3.45 -57.74 -21.81
N LEU A 175 -4.22 -56.92 -22.53
CA LEU A 175 -5.22 -57.39 -23.49
C LEU A 175 -4.56 -58.20 -24.60
N TYR A 176 -3.44 -57.73 -25.15
CA TYR A 176 -2.68 -58.45 -26.16
C TYR A 176 -2.16 -59.80 -25.63
N ALA A 177 -1.59 -59.82 -24.43
CA ALA A 177 -1.12 -61.04 -23.78
C ALA A 177 -2.27 -62.04 -23.58
N LYS A 178 -3.40 -61.60 -23.01
CA LYS A 178 -4.58 -62.45 -22.80
C LYS A 178 -5.16 -62.98 -24.11
N LYS A 179 -5.18 -62.15 -25.15
CA LYS A 179 -5.61 -62.58 -26.49
C LYS A 179 -4.69 -63.66 -27.04
N LYS A 180 -3.37 -63.52 -26.89
CA LYS A 180 -2.39 -64.53 -27.32
C LYS A 180 -2.47 -65.82 -26.50
N GLU A 181 -2.70 -65.72 -25.19
CA GLU A 181 -2.97 -66.88 -24.33
C GLU A 181 -4.24 -67.63 -24.81
N ALA A 182 -5.32 -66.91 -25.09
CA ALA A 182 -6.56 -67.50 -25.60
C ALA A 182 -6.38 -68.16 -26.98
N GLU A 183 -5.67 -67.50 -27.90
CA GLU A 183 -5.30 -68.08 -29.21
C GLU A 183 -4.48 -69.37 -29.02
N GLY A 184 -3.55 -69.40 -28.06
CA GLY A 184 -2.78 -70.59 -27.70
C GLY A 184 -3.65 -71.73 -27.16
N LEU A 185 -4.59 -71.43 -26.25
CA LEU A 185 -5.54 -72.42 -25.72
C LEU A 185 -6.44 -72.98 -26.82
N VAL A 186 -6.91 -72.14 -27.74
CA VAL A 186 -7.71 -72.59 -28.89
C VAL A 186 -6.88 -73.52 -29.78
N ALA A 187 -5.62 -73.19 -30.06
CA ALA A 187 -4.74 -74.04 -30.83
C ALA A 187 -4.48 -75.39 -30.15
N LEU A 188 -4.26 -75.40 -28.82
CA LEU A 188 -4.12 -76.63 -28.04
C LEU A 188 -5.41 -77.48 -28.07
N ALA A 189 -6.57 -76.85 -27.87
CA ALA A 189 -7.86 -77.54 -27.92
C ALA A 189 -8.14 -78.11 -29.32
N GLN A 190 -7.79 -77.37 -30.39
CA GLN A 190 -7.87 -77.86 -31.76
C GLN A 190 -6.94 -79.04 -32.00
N ALA A 191 -5.69 -78.98 -31.50
CA ALA A 191 -4.74 -80.08 -31.60
C ALA A 191 -5.24 -81.33 -30.86
N GLN A 192 -5.78 -81.16 -29.64
CA GLN A 192 -6.41 -82.25 -28.89
C GLN A 192 -7.63 -82.82 -29.61
N ALA A 193 -8.50 -81.97 -30.16
CA ALA A 193 -9.67 -82.41 -30.92
C ALA A 193 -9.26 -83.19 -32.18
N LEU A 194 -8.23 -82.73 -32.91
CA LEU A 194 -7.69 -83.45 -34.06
C LEU A 194 -7.07 -84.80 -33.66
N TYR A 195 -6.35 -84.85 -32.54
CA TYR A 195 -5.78 -86.08 -32.00
C TYR A 195 -6.86 -87.09 -31.58
N LEU A 196 -7.88 -86.65 -30.86
CA LEU A 196 -9.01 -87.52 -30.49
C LEU A 196 -9.76 -88.00 -31.73
N ARG A 197 -9.94 -87.12 -32.74
CA ARG A 197 -10.60 -87.48 -33.99
C ARG A 197 -9.78 -88.48 -34.80
N SER A 198 -8.46 -88.34 -34.85
CA SER A 198 -7.60 -89.29 -35.57
C SER A 198 -7.59 -90.65 -34.89
N LEU A 199 -7.54 -90.70 -33.56
CA LEU A 199 -7.67 -91.95 -32.79
C LEU A 199 -9.05 -92.60 -33.00
N LEU A 200 -10.13 -91.82 -32.94
CA LEU A 200 -11.49 -92.33 -33.16
C LEU A 200 -11.63 -92.94 -34.57
N ASN A 201 -11.08 -92.27 -35.59
CA ASN A 201 -11.08 -92.75 -36.96
C ASN A 201 -10.24 -94.03 -37.11
N ALA A 202 -9.07 -94.11 -36.47
CA ALA A 202 -8.22 -95.30 -36.48
C ALA A 202 -8.90 -96.52 -35.82
N LEU A 203 -9.74 -96.28 -34.80
CA LEU A 203 -10.56 -97.30 -34.12
C LEU A 203 -11.91 -97.57 -34.82
N GLY A 204 -12.09 -97.07 -36.05
CA GLY A 204 -13.30 -97.32 -36.86
C GLY A 204 -14.57 -96.65 -36.32
N GLY A 205 -14.43 -95.57 -35.53
CA GLY A 205 -15.56 -94.86 -34.92
C GLY A 205 -16.10 -95.47 -33.63
N ASN A 206 -15.43 -96.50 -33.09
CA ASN A 206 -15.88 -97.15 -31.86
C ASN A 206 -15.52 -96.33 -30.60
N TYR A 207 -16.51 -95.64 -30.03
CA TYR A 207 -16.36 -94.80 -28.85
C TYR A 207 -15.91 -95.57 -27.60
N THR A 208 -16.38 -96.80 -27.38
CA THR A 208 -16.07 -97.55 -26.15
C THR A 208 -14.59 -97.92 -26.10
N ALA A 209 -14.04 -98.37 -27.23
CA ALA A 209 -12.62 -98.68 -27.36
C ALA A 209 -11.72 -97.44 -27.16
N LEU A 210 -12.13 -96.29 -27.68
CA LEU A 210 -11.40 -95.03 -27.48
C LEU A 210 -11.41 -94.61 -26.00
N ARG A 211 -12.56 -94.67 -25.34
CA ARG A 211 -12.70 -94.33 -23.93
C ARG A 211 -11.77 -95.21 -23.08
N ASP A 212 -11.83 -96.52 -23.28
CA ASP A 212 -11.05 -97.46 -22.48
C ASP A 212 -9.53 -97.28 -22.73
N TYR A 213 -9.12 -97.03 -23.98
CA TYR A 213 -7.73 -96.68 -24.30
C TYR A 213 -7.26 -95.41 -23.58
N LEU A 214 -8.07 -94.34 -23.59
CA LEU A 214 -7.75 -93.10 -22.88
C LEU A 214 -7.70 -93.29 -21.36
N MET A 215 -8.59 -94.11 -20.78
CA MET A 215 -8.59 -94.43 -19.35
C MET A 215 -7.34 -95.23 -18.93
N ILE A 216 -6.91 -96.18 -19.77
CA ILE A 216 -5.71 -96.98 -19.51
C ILE A 216 -4.44 -96.13 -19.66
N ASN A 217 -4.31 -95.38 -20.76
CA ASN A 217 -3.14 -94.55 -21.03
C ASN A 217 -3.04 -93.36 -20.05
N GLY A 218 -4.18 -92.75 -19.71
CA GLY A 218 -4.26 -91.70 -18.70
C GLY A 218 -4.01 -92.19 -17.26
N GLY A 219 -3.77 -93.49 -17.04
CA GLY A 219 -3.46 -94.03 -15.71
C GLY A 219 -4.63 -93.99 -14.73
N LEU A 220 -5.85 -93.74 -15.20
CA LEU A 220 -7.02 -93.51 -14.34
C LEU A 220 -7.26 -94.68 -13.37
N PHE A 221 -7.04 -95.92 -13.80
CA PHE A 221 -7.17 -97.09 -12.94
C PHE A 221 -6.12 -97.12 -11.80
N GLN A 222 -4.90 -96.65 -12.06
CA GLN A 222 -3.86 -96.54 -11.05
C GLN A 222 -4.22 -95.44 -10.03
N GLU A 223 -4.73 -94.30 -10.51
CA GLU A 223 -5.19 -93.21 -9.64
C GLU A 223 -6.39 -93.62 -8.77
N ILE A 224 -7.40 -94.28 -9.35
CA ILE A 224 -8.55 -94.81 -8.60
C ILE A 224 -8.09 -95.81 -7.54
N ALA A 225 -7.19 -96.73 -7.89
CA ALA A 225 -6.64 -97.68 -6.94
C ALA A 225 -5.90 -96.96 -5.79
N LYS A 226 -5.13 -95.91 -6.11
CA LYS A 226 -4.43 -95.10 -5.10
C LYS A 226 -5.41 -94.36 -4.18
N ILE A 227 -6.38 -93.63 -4.73
CA ILE A 227 -7.40 -92.91 -3.94
C ILE A 227 -8.19 -93.88 -3.05
N ASN A 228 -8.61 -95.02 -3.59
CA ASN A 228 -9.29 -96.05 -2.81
C ASN A 228 -8.40 -96.60 -1.69
N SER A 229 -7.12 -96.84 -1.97
CA SER A 229 -6.16 -97.30 -0.95
C SER A 229 -5.93 -96.26 0.14
N GLU A 230 -5.89 -94.97 -0.19
CA GLU A 230 -5.73 -93.87 0.77
C GLU A 230 -7.00 -93.72 1.64
N GLY A 231 -8.19 -93.82 1.04
CA GLY A 231 -9.46 -93.85 1.77
C GLY A 231 -9.56 -95.02 2.75
N VAL A 232 -9.15 -96.22 2.33
CA VAL A 232 -9.10 -97.41 3.21
C VAL A 232 -8.00 -97.28 4.28
N LYS A 233 -6.85 -96.67 3.96
CA LYS A 233 -5.78 -96.41 4.92
C LYS A 233 -6.23 -95.48 6.06
N GLY A 234 -7.11 -94.52 5.77
CA GLY A 234 -7.71 -93.64 6.78
C GLY A 234 -8.72 -94.33 7.70
N LEU A 235 -9.27 -95.47 7.29
CA LEU A 235 -10.36 -96.14 8.01
C LEU A 235 -9.93 -96.97 9.22
N GLN A 236 -8.63 -97.10 9.54
CA GLN A 236 -8.06 -97.86 10.68
C GLN A 236 -9.07 -98.73 11.44
N PRO A 237 -9.58 -99.82 10.85
CA PRO A 237 -10.61 -100.60 11.51
C PRO A 237 -9.95 -101.31 12.70
N LYS A 238 -10.30 -100.89 13.93
CA LYS A 238 -9.98 -101.65 15.13
C LYS A 238 -10.87 -102.89 15.13
N ILE A 239 -10.35 -103.97 14.55
CA ILE A 239 -11.01 -105.27 14.54
C ILE A 239 -10.84 -105.87 15.93
N SER A 240 -11.89 -105.85 16.75
CA SER A 240 -11.92 -106.59 18.01
C SER A 240 -12.12 -108.07 17.69
N VAL A 241 -11.04 -108.85 17.76
CA VAL A 241 -11.07 -110.30 17.57
C VAL A 241 -11.64 -110.94 18.83
N TRP A 242 -12.86 -111.50 18.74
CA TRP A 242 -13.46 -112.29 19.81
C TRP A 242 -12.79 -113.67 19.86
N THR A 243 -11.77 -113.82 20.71
CA THR A 243 -11.20 -115.14 21.04
C THR A 243 -11.95 -115.72 22.24
N ASN A 244 -12.93 -116.60 21.97
CA ASN A 244 -13.56 -117.41 23.02
C ASN A 244 -12.57 -118.53 23.41
N GLY A 245 -11.90 -118.38 24.55
CA GLY A 245 -10.87 -119.31 25.01
C GLY A 245 -11.40 -120.75 25.14
N SER A 246 -10.75 -121.66 24.41
CA SER A 246 -10.96 -123.11 24.49
C SER A 246 -10.40 -123.68 25.80
N GLY A 247 -11.23 -124.35 26.59
CA GLY A 247 -10.84 -125.21 27.70
C GLY A 247 -11.97 -126.17 28.02
N GLY A 248 -11.89 -127.40 27.49
CA GLY A 248 -12.94 -128.41 27.60
C GLY A 248 -13.01 -129.10 28.95
N HIS A 249 -14.23 -129.46 29.36
CA HIS A 249 -14.50 -130.72 30.07
C HIS A 249 -15.99 -131.07 29.94
N ASP A 250 -16.26 -132.27 29.40
CA ASP A 250 -17.52 -132.98 29.53
C ASP A 250 -17.86 -133.20 31.00
N LEU A 251 -19.16 -133.15 31.34
CA LEU A 251 -19.86 -133.99 32.33
C LEU A 251 -21.32 -133.54 32.44
N GLU A 252 -22.20 -134.39 31.91
CA GLU A 252 -23.50 -134.84 32.44
C GLU A 252 -24.24 -134.01 33.52
N GLY A 253 -25.52 -133.72 33.25
CA GLY A 253 -26.59 -133.82 34.25
C GLY A 253 -26.89 -132.61 35.15
N GLY A 254 -27.91 -131.83 34.78
CA GLY A 254 -28.77 -131.10 35.75
C GLY A 254 -28.70 -129.57 35.74
N GLY A 255 -29.84 -128.91 35.46
CA GLY A 255 -30.10 -127.50 35.83
C GLY A 255 -29.93 -126.43 34.74
N ALA A 256 -30.89 -126.33 33.80
CA ALA A 256 -30.84 -125.42 32.65
C ALA A 256 -30.98 -123.91 32.96
N ALA A 257 -31.43 -123.49 34.14
CA ALA A 257 -31.73 -122.08 34.41
C ALA A 257 -30.52 -121.23 34.87
N MET A 258 -29.48 -121.81 35.49
CA MET A 258 -28.29 -121.05 35.90
C MET A 258 -27.23 -120.91 34.79
N LYS A 259 -27.26 -121.78 33.78
CA LYS A 259 -26.31 -121.76 32.65
C LYS A 259 -26.54 -120.58 31.71
N GLU A 260 -27.80 -120.17 31.52
CA GLU A 260 -28.16 -119.00 30.70
C GLU A 260 -27.82 -117.69 31.41
N VAL A 261 -28.06 -117.58 32.72
CA VAL A 261 -27.69 -116.39 33.51
C VAL A 261 -26.17 -116.23 33.60
N ALA A 262 -25.42 -117.33 33.75
CA ALA A 262 -23.95 -117.31 33.69
C ALA A 262 -23.42 -116.92 32.30
N GLY A 263 -24.14 -117.28 31.23
CA GLY A 263 -23.86 -116.86 29.86
C GLY A 263 -24.02 -115.34 29.69
N VAL A 264 -25.16 -114.78 30.13
CA VAL A 264 -25.42 -113.33 30.08
C VAL A 264 -24.41 -112.56 30.93
N TYR A 265 -24.06 -113.05 32.12
CA TYR A 265 -23.07 -112.40 32.99
C TYR A 265 -21.65 -112.43 32.41
N LYS A 266 -21.30 -113.44 31.59
CA LYS A 266 -20.03 -113.47 30.84
C LYS A 266 -20.04 -112.56 29.59
N MET A 267 -21.21 -112.26 29.04
CA MET A 267 -21.35 -111.37 27.88
C MET A 267 -21.39 -109.87 28.24
N LEU A 268 -21.74 -109.55 29.49
CA LEU A 268 -21.84 -108.16 29.95
C LEU A 268 -20.48 -107.40 29.92
N PRO A 269 -19.37 -107.91 30.47
CA PRO A 269 -18.10 -107.17 30.48
C PRO A 269 -17.57 -106.81 29.09
N PRO A 270 -17.57 -107.72 28.09
CA PRO A 270 -17.15 -107.39 26.72
C PRO A 270 -18.10 -106.42 26.00
N LEU A 271 -19.42 -106.52 26.21
CA LEU A 271 -20.38 -105.55 25.65
C LEU A 271 -20.09 -104.14 26.16
N PHE A 272 -19.81 -103.98 27.46
CA PHE A 272 -19.45 -102.68 28.01
C PHE A 272 -18.08 -102.17 27.51
N GLN A 273 -17.10 -103.05 27.26
CA GLN A 273 -15.85 -102.65 26.61
C GLN A 273 -16.11 -102.12 25.19
N THR A 274 -16.92 -102.81 24.39
CA THR A 274 -17.22 -102.33 23.02
C THR A 274 -18.02 -101.02 23.02
N VAL A 275 -19.00 -100.86 23.93
CA VAL A 275 -19.74 -99.60 24.06
C VAL A 275 -18.83 -98.48 24.56
N HIS A 276 -17.97 -98.74 25.54
CA HIS A 276 -17.00 -97.77 26.03
C HIS A 276 -15.99 -97.36 24.96
N GLU A 277 -15.46 -98.30 24.18
CA GLU A 277 -14.50 -98.05 23.11
C GLU A 277 -15.11 -97.30 21.91
N GLN A 278 -16.41 -97.48 21.63
CA GLN A 278 -17.09 -96.81 20.52
C GLN A 278 -17.75 -95.48 20.91
N THR A 279 -18.15 -95.30 22.18
CA THR A 279 -18.94 -94.12 22.62
C THR A 279 -18.26 -93.29 23.71
N GLY A 280 -17.19 -93.78 24.34
CA GLY A 280 -16.44 -93.08 25.40
C GLY A 280 -17.15 -92.95 26.74
N MET A 281 -18.34 -93.54 26.93
CA MET A 281 -19.10 -93.46 28.18
C MET A 281 -18.67 -94.52 29.20
N LEU A 282 -18.46 -94.12 30.46
CA LEU A 282 -18.15 -95.01 31.57
C LEU A 282 -19.44 -95.59 32.18
N PRO A 283 -19.46 -96.87 32.60
CA PRO A 283 -20.64 -97.45 33.24
C PRO A 283 -20.89 -96.86 34.66
N PRO A 284 -22.13 -96.90 35.17
CA PRO A 284 -22.51 -96.26 36.44
C PRO A 284 -21.73 -96.78 37.67
N PRO A 285 -21.47 -95.95 38.70
CA PRO A 285 -20.51 -96.24 39.77
C PRO A 285 -20.83 -97.41 40.71
N TRP A 286 -22.10 -97.83 40.80
CA TRP A 286 -22.53 -98.92 41.69
C TRP A 286 -22.25 -100.32 41.12
N MET A 287 -21.69 -100.40 39.91
CA MET A 287 -21.46 -101.64 39.17
C MET A 287 -19.98 -102.03 39.10
N GLY A 288 -19.23 -101.76 40.19
CA GLY A 288 -17.84 -102.17 40.37
C GLY A 288 -16.84 -101.34 39.57
N ALA A 289 -15.85 -100.77 40.25
CA ALA A 289 -14.77 -100.04 39.61
C ALA A 289 -13.91 -100.99 38.76
N MET A 290 -13.74 -100.66 37.48
CA MET A 290 -12.68 -101.27 36.67
C MET A 290 -11.33 -100.92 37.31
N ALA A 291 -10.51 -101.94 37.59
CA ALA A 291 -9.14 -101.72 38.00
C ALA A 291 -8.39 -101.05 36.83
N ASP A 292 -8.01 -99.80 37.06
CA ASP A 292 -7.21 -99.00 36.14
C ASP A 292 -5.82 -99.65 35.98
N SER A 293 -5.63 -100.40 34.89
CA SER A 293 -4.31 -100.87 34.51
C SER A 293 -3.56 -99.73 33.81
N LYS A 294 -2.71 -99.06 34.58
CA LYS A 294 -1.74 -98.05 34.13
C LYS A 294 -1.00 -98.42 32.82
N ARG A 295 -0.88 -97.39 31.98
CA ARG A 295 0.25 -97.01 31.09
C ARG A 295 0.62 -97.94 29.92
N ASN A 296 0.45 -97.43 28.70
CA ASN A 296 1.47 -96.62 28.01
C ASN A 296 0.82 -95.67 27.00
#